data_AF-A0A0B2X6U5-F1
#
_entry.id   AF-A0A0B2X6U5-F1
#
_cell.length_a   1.000
_cell.length_b   1.000
_cell.length_c   1.000
_cell.angle_alpha   90.00
_cell.angle_beta   90.00
_cell.angle_gamma   90.00
#
_symmetry.space_group_name_H-M   'P 1'
#
loop_
_entity.id
_entity.type
_entity.pdbx_description
1 polymer ?
#
loop_
_entity_poly.entity_id
_entity_poly.type
_entity_poly.pdbx_seq_one_letter_code
_entity_poly.pdbx_strand_id
1 'polypeptide(L)'
;MSDDTRVESASNALFEVRALPWSVVASDEVVSELISQYFMFDYLYVFPPIPRVTFLDEMKLGDVAAATSCSPLLVNAICAQQCFLSPKQYLDTTVREVLAERFLHEANRLLQSEGGRLSLPDAQAICLIYAAVAARDQVRSGVISHADEP
;
A
#
# COMPACT_ATOMS: atom_id res chain seq x y z
N MET A 1 -9.99 41.45 6.35
CA MET A 1 -10.16 40.34 7.31
C MET A 1 -10.31 39.10 6.47
N SER A 2 -9.17 38.56 6.01
CA SER A 2 -9.13 37.35 5.18
C SER A 2 -8.96 36.19 6.13
N ASP A 3 -9.98 35.33 6.17
CA ASP A 3 -9.93 34.04 6.84
C ASP A 3 -9.43 33.01 5.83
N ASP A 4 -8.10 32.97 5.67
CA ASP A 4 -7.40 31.87 4.99
C ASP A 4 -7.29 30.71 5.98
N THR A 5 -8.39 30.03 6.24
CA THR A 5 -8.32 28.70 6.85
C THR A 5 -7.95 27.73 5.72
N ARG A 6 -6.66 27.71 5.40
CA ARG A 6 -6.03 26.60 4.68
C ARG A 6 -6.17 25.40 5.60
N VAL A 7 -7.16 24.55 5.34
CA VAL A 7 -7.23 23.23 5.95
C VAL A 7 -6.00 22.48 5.45
N GLU A 8 -4.91 22.56 6.21
CA GLU A 8 -3.84 21.59 6.12
C GLU A 8 -4.48 20.25 6.48
N SER A 9 -4.78 19.47 5.44
CA SER A 9 -4.94 18.03 5.59
C SER A 9 -3.63 17.53 6.17
N ALA A 10 -3.59 17.39 7.49
CA ALA A 10 -2.47 16.78 8.17
C ALA A 10 -2.45 15.31 7.75
N SER A 11 -1.59 14.99 6.79
CA SER A 11 -1.32 13.63 6.38
C SER A 11 -1.01 12.80 7.63
N ASN A 12 -1.78 11.73 7.87
CA ASN A 12 -1.50 10.76 8.93
C ASN A 12 -0.29 9.85 8.58
N ALA A 13 0.43 10.14 7.49
CA ALA A 13 1.59 9.36 7.07
C ALA A 13 2.82 9.69 7.92
N LEU A 14 3.48 8.65 8.42
CA LEU A 14 4.79 8.74 9.09
C LEU A 14 5.95 8.86 8.10
N PHE A 15 5.76 8.36 6.87
CA PHE A 15 6.76 8.39 5.82
C PHE A 15 6.16 9.01 4.56
N GLU A 16 6.81 10.06 4.07
CA GLU A 16 6.50 10.66 2.77
C GLU A 16 7.30 9.94 1.68
N VAL A 17 6.57 9.35 0.72
CA VAL A 17 7.12 8.65 -0.44
C VAL A 17 6.36 9.06 -1.70
N ARG A 18 6.98 8.86 -2.87
CA ARG A 18 6.33 9.10 -4.15
C ARG A 18 5.56 7.87 -4.61
N ALA A 19 4.35 8.04 -5.12
CA ALA A 19 3.58 6.97 -5.75
C ALA A 19 4.25 6.55 -7.06
N LEU A 20 4.53 7.50 -7.96
CA LEU A 20 5.26 7.21 -9.20
C LEU A 20 6.78 7.11 -8.95
N PRO A 21 7.48 6.16 -9.58
CA PRO A 21 7.01 5.21 -10.60
C PRO A 21 6.46 3.87 -10.05
N TRP A 22 6.32 3.73 -8.74
CA TRP A 22 6.00 2.47 -8.06
C TRP A 22 4.53 2.04 -8.18
N SER A 23 3.62 3.00 -8.26
CA SER A 23 2.20 2.75 -8.47
C SER A 23 1.57 3.87 -9.29
N VAL A 24 0.68 3.46 -10.19
CA VAL A 24 -0.17 4.36 -11.00
C VAL A 24 -1.58 4.48 -10.42
N VAL A 25 -1.88 3.80 -9.30
CA VAL A 25 -3.24 3.61 -8.80
C VAL A 25 -3.77 4.82 -8.03
N ALA A 26 -2.89 5.53 -7.30
CA ALA A 26 -3.26 6.61 -6.41
C ALA A 26 -2.15 7.68 -6.30
N SER A 27 -2.44 8.75 -5.57
CA SER A 27 -1.50 9.85 -5.34
C SER A 27 -0.42 9.52 -4.30
N ASP A 28 0.58 10.40 -4.20
CA ASP A 28 1.68 10.30 -3.24
C ASP A 28 1.16 10.25 -1.79
N GLU A 29 0.11 11.00 -1.47
CA GLU A 29 -0.49 11.05 -0.13
C GLU A 29 -1.12 9.72 0.27
N VAL A 30 -1.89 9.12 -0.64
CA VAL A 30 -2.54 7.82 -0.44
C VAL A 30 -1.50 6.71 -0.26
N VAL A 31 -0.48 6.69 -1.12
CA VAL A 31 0.61 5.70 -1.03
C VAL A 31 1.41 5.91 0.26
N SER A 32 1.73 7.17 0.61
CA SER A 32 2.44 7.50 1.84
C SER A 32 1.71 7.02 3.10
N GLU A 33 0.38 7.21 3.18
CA GLU A 33 -0.39 6.72 4.32
C GLU A 33 -0.34 5.18 4.42
N LEU A 34 -0.54 4.47 3.30
CA LEU A 34 -0.58 3.01 3.29
C LEU A 34 0.79 2.39 3.60
N ILE A 35 1.87 2.95 3.03
CA ILE A 35 3.24 2.54 3.36
C ILE A 35 3.55 2.81 4.84
N SER A 36 3.08 3.94 5.36
CA SER A 36 3.19 4.26 6.79
C SER A 36 2.47 3.24 7.66
N GLN A 37 1.24 2.88 7.32
CA GLN A 37 0.47 1.86 8.04
C GLN A 37 1.22 0.53 8.08
N TYR A 38 1.77 0.08 6.94
CA TYR A 38 2.52 -1.17 6.85
C TYR A 38 3.73 -1.22 7.80
N PHE A 39 4.50 -0.14 7.89
CA PHE A 39 5.71 -0.08 8.71
C PHE A 39 5.49 0.46 10.14
N MET A 40 4.29 0.94 10.46
CA MET A 40 3.92 1.42 11.81
C MET A 40 3.57 0.26 12.73
N PHE A 41 2.88 -0.74 12.19
CA PHE A 41 2.57 -1.94 12.95
C PHE A 41 3.75 -2.88 12.84
N ASP A 42 4.40 -3.17 13.97
CA ASP A 42 5.40 -4.22 14.10
C ASP A 42 4.73 -5.60 13.92
N TYR A 43 4.28 -5.91 12.70
CA TYR A 43 3.71 -7.20 12.30
C TYR A 43 4.81 -8.27 12.18
N LEU A 44 5.78 -8.26 13.11
CA LEU A 44 7.11 -8.88 12.99
C LEU A 44 7.10 -10.40 12.76
N TYR A 45 5.94 -11.05 12.73
CA TYR A 45 5.82 -12.48 12.46
C TYR A 45 4.70 -12.89 11.50
N VAL A 46 3.85 -11.96 11.03
CA VAL A 46 2.70 -12.31 10.17
C VAL A 46 2.99 -12.03 8.69
N PHE A 47 3.79 -11.00 8.41
CA PHE A 47 4.09 -10.55 7.05
C PHE A 47 5.58 -10.67 6.72
N PRO A 48 5.96 -10.78 5.43
CA PRO A 48 7.36 -10.93 5.07
C PRO A 48 8.19 -9.76 5.62
N PRO A 49 9.40 -10.01 6.14
CA PRO A 49 10.27 -8.95 6.62
C PRO A 49 10.78 -8.13 5.43
N ILE A 50 10.45 -6.84 5.38
CA ILE A 50 10.92 -5.89 4.36
C ILE A 50 11.91 -4.92 5.04
N PRO A 51 13.12 -4.70 4.48
CA PRO A 51 14.09 -3.78 5.07
C PRO A 51 13.61 -2.33 4.93
N ARG A 52 12.88 -1.84 5.96
CA ARG A 52 12.21 -0.53 5.95
C ARG A 52 13.07 0.62 5.44
N VAL A 53 14.30 0.75 5.94
CA VAL A 53 15.20 1.86 5.58
C VAL A 53 15.51 1.81 4.08
N THR A 54 16.01 0.68 3.59
CA THR A 54 16.34 0.49 2.17
C THR A 54 15.12 0.67 1.27
N PHE A 55 13.97 0.10 1.66
CA PHE A 55 12.71 0.24 0.92
C PHE A 55 12.29 1.71 0.77
N LEU A 56 12.30 2.48 1.85
CA LEU A 56 11.89 3.89 1.82
C LEU A 56 12.87 4.76 1.02
N ASP A 57 14.17 4.47 1.11
CA ASP A 57 15.19 5.17 0.33
C ASP A 57 15.04 4.88 -1.17
N GLU A 58 14.81 3.62 -1.55
CA GLU A 58 14.53 3.24 -2.94
C GLU A 58 13.24 3.89 -3.44
N MET A 59 12.18 3.91 -2.62
CA MET A 59 10.93 4.60 -2.97
C MET A 59 11.14 6.07 -3.29
N LYS A 60 11.95 6.77 -2.48
CA LYS A 60 12.31 8.18 -2.72
C LYS A 60 13.13 8.36 -3.99
N LEU A 61 14.13 7.49 -4.23
CA LEU A 61 14.98 7.55 -5.41
C LEU A 61 14.16 7.38 -6.70
N GLY A 62 13.20 6.45 -6.71
CA GLY A 62 12.33 6.19 -7.85
C GLY A 62 13.03 5.51 -9.02
N ASP A 63 14.15 4.82 -8.77
CA ASP A 63 14.86 4.03 -9.80
C ASP A 63 14.44 2.56 -9.71
N VAL A 64 13.45 2.18 -10.51
CA VAL A 64 12.89 0.81 -10.53
C VAL A 64 13.93 -0.21 -11.00
N ALA A 65 14.86 0.18 -11.89
CA ALA A 65 15.83 -0.76 -12.46
C ALA A 65 16.97 -1.08 -11.49
N ALA A 66 17.32 -0.13 -10.61
CA ALA A 66 18.38 -0.30 -9.62
C ALA A 66 17.89 -0.84 -8.26
N ALA A 67 16.58 -0.82 -8.01
CA ALA A 67 16.02 -1.20 -6.72
C ALA A 67 16.14 -2.71 -6.44
N THR A 68 16.39 -3.04 -5.17
CA THR A 68 16.65 -4.40 -4.68
C THR A 68 15.69 -4.82 -3.57
N SER A 69 15.09 -3.85 -2.90
CA SER A 69 14.18 -4.03 -1.76
C SER A 69 12.77 -3.52 -2.04
N CYS A 70 12.58 -2.70 -3.07
CA CYS A 70 11.34 -2.12 -3.52
C CYS A 70 11.07 -2.51 -4.97
N SER A 71 9.82 -2.86 -5.28
CA SER A 71 9.36 -3.06 -6.65
C SER A 71 7.95 -2.51 -6.80
N PRO A 72 7.51 -2.14 -8.02
CA PRO A 72 6.13 -1.74 -8.25
C PRO A 72 5.15 -2.82 -7.77
N LEU A 73 5.47 -4.09 -8.02
CA LEU A 73 4.67 -5.22 -7.57
C LEU A 73 4.50 -5.23 -6.04
N LEU A 74 5.60 -5.03 -5.30
CA LEU A 74 5.60 -4.99 -3.84
C LEU A 74 4.81 -3.80 -3.29
N VAL A 75 4.99 -2.60 -3.83
CA VAL A 75 4.27 -1.40 -3.38
C VAL A 75 2.76 -1.57 -3.56
N ASN A 76 2.30 -2.04 -4.72
CA ASN A 76 0.87 -2.26 -4.94
C ASN A 76 0.30 -3.37 -4.05
N ALA A 77 1.08 -4.42 -3.75
CA ALA A 77 0.67 -5.48 -2.83
C ALA A 77 0.51 -4.98 -1.38
N ILE A 78 1.46 -4.16 -0.89
CA ILE A 78 1.36 -3.50 0.42
C ILE A 78 0.10 -2.64 0.47
N CYS A 79 -0.08 -1.75 -0.52
CA CYS A 79 -1.22 -0.83 -0.55
C CYS A 79 -2.57 -1.57 -0.58
N ALA A 80 -2.70 -2.63 -1.38
CA ALA A 80 -3.91 -3.43 -1.42
C ALA A 80 -4.26 -4.01 -0.04
N GLN A 81 -3.27 -4.61 0.62
CA GLN A 81 -3.44 -5.22 1.94
C GLN A 81 -3.85 -4.19 3.00
N GLN A 82 -3.14 -3.07 3.07
CA GLN A 82 -3.41 -2.03 4.07
C GLN A 82 -4.77 -1.35 3.85
N CYS A 83 -5.26 -1.30 2.61
CA CYS A 83 -6.62 -0.88 2.33
C CYS A 83 -7.66 -1.84 2.96
N PHE A 84 -7.51 -3.16 2.78
CA PHE A 84 -8.45 -4.16 3.32
C PHE A 84 -8.39 -4.31 4.85
N LEU A 85 -7.22 -4.10 5.48
CA LEU A 85 -7.07 -4.28 6.93
C LEU A 85 -7.58 -3.09 7.76
N SER A 86 -7.77 -1.93 7.14
CA SER A 86 -8.21 -0.75 7.87
C SER A 86 -9.70 -0.83 8.22
N PRO A 87 -10.08 -0.54 9.47
CA PRO A 87 -11.48 -0.40 9.85
C PRO A 87 -12.12 0.89 9.29
N LYS A 88 -11.33 1.85 8.78
CA LYS A 88 -11.86 3.06 8.16
C LYS A 88 -12.45 2.73 6.79
N GLN A 89 -13.62 3.30 6.47
CA GLN A 89 -14.27 3.07 5.18
C GLN A 89 -13.61 3.86 4.03
N TYR A 90 -13.07 5.04 4.34
CA TYR A 90 -12.51 5.96 3.36
C TYR A 90 -11.01 6.18 3.55
N LEU A 91 -10.35 6.46 2.43
CA LEU A 91 -9.00 6.98 2.36
C LEU A 91 -9.05 8.16 1.39
N ASP A 92 -8.75 9.34 1.92
CA ASP A 92 -9.09 10.61 1.26
C ASP A 92 -10.61 10.62 0.89
N THR A 93 -10.98 10.86 -0.37
CA THR A 93 -12.39 10.85 -0.81
C THR A 93 -12.83 9.52 -1.42
N THR A 94 -12.00 8.47 -1.33
CA THR A 94 -12.27 7.19 -2.03
C THR A 94 -12.54 6.06 -1.03
N VAL A 95 -13.50 5.20 -1.35
CA VAL A 95 -13.78 3.99 -0.56
C VAL A 95 -12.55 3.07 -0.58
N ARG A 96 -12.08 2.66 0.60
CA ARG A 96 -10.88 1.84 0.76
C ARG A 96 -10.98 0.51 0.03
N GLU A 97 -12.14 -0.13 0.02
CA GLU A 97 -12.37 -1.38 -0.72
C GLU A 97 -12.16 -1.20 -2.24
N VAL A 98 -12.62 -0.07 -2.79
CA VAL A 98 -12.42 0.25 -4.22
C VAL A 98 -10.94 0.48 -4.52
N LEU A 99 -10.21 1.18 -3.65
CA LEU A 99 -8.76 1.33 -3.78
C LEU A 99 -8.04 -0.02 -3.63
N ALA A 100 -8.45 -0.84 -2.67
CA ALA A 100 -7.87 -2.15 -2.41
C ALA A 100 -7.93 -3.05 -3.65
N GLU A 101 -9.10 -3.11 -4.29
CA GLU A 101 -9.29 -3.90 -5.52
C GLU A 101 -8.46 -3.33 -6.69
N ARG A 102 -8.30 -2.00 -6.80
CA ARG A 102 -7.44 -1.39 -7.83
C ARG A 102 -5.96 -1.71 -7.63
N PHE A 103 -5.46 -1.57 -6.40
CA PHE A 103 -4.09 -1.95 -6.05
C PHE A 103 -3.84 -3.45 -6.26
N LEU A 104 -4.78 -4.29 -5.84
CA LEU A 104 -4.70 -5.74 -6.01
C LEU A 104 -4.71 -6.12 -7.51
N HIS A 105 -5.53 -5.46 -8.31
CA HIS A 105 -5.55 -5.65 -9.76
C HIS A 105 -4.19 -5.29 -10.39
N GLU A 106 -3.63 -4.14 -10.04
CA GLU A 106 -2.33 -3.70 -10.56
C GLU A 106 -1.19 -4.64 -10.12
N ALA A 107 -1.19 -5.09 -8.87
CA ALA A 107 -0.23 -6.08 -8.38
C ALA A 107 -0.31 -7.39 -9.17
N ASN A 108 -1.52 -7.91 -9.44
CA ASN A 108 -1.69 -9.12 -10.27
C ASN A 108 -1.23 -8.91 -11.71
N ARG A 109 -1.49 -7.73 -12.30
CA ARG A 109 -1.02 -7.38 -13.65
C ARG A 109 0.51 -7.37 -13.73
N LEU A 110 1.16 -6.79 -12.72
CA LEU A 110 2.63 -6.74 -12.61
C LEU A 110 3.21 -8.15 -12.44
N LEU A 111 2.62 -8.98 -11.56
CA LEU A 111 3.05 -10.36 -11.34
C LEU A 111 3.01 -11.20 -12.63
N GLN A 112 1.97 -11.02 -13.46
CA GLN A 112 1.84 -11.72 -14.73
C GLN A 112 2.84 -11.24 -15.80
N SER A 113 3.40 -10.05 -15.64
CA SER A 113 4.35 -9.46 -16.59
C SER A 113 5.81 -9.87 -16.36
N GLU A 114 6.12 -10.53 -15.24
CA GLU A 114 7.50 -10.93 -14.91
C GLU A 114 7.95 -12.20 -15.65
N GLY A 115 8.90 -12.01 -16.56
CA GLY A 115 9.44 -13.03 -17.46
C GLY A 115 10.41 -14.06 -16.85
N GLY A 116 10.17 -14.51 -15.61
CA GLY A 116 10.70 -15.80 -15.14
C GLY A 116 11.85 -15.80 -14.13
N ARG A 117 12.30 -14.65 -13.60
CA ARG A 117 13.22 -14.62 -12.43
C ARG A 117 12.59 -13.80 -11.30
N LEU A 118 12.01 -14.49 -10.34
CA LEU A 118 11.49 -13.88 -9.11
C LEU A 118 12.64 -13.29 -8.30
N SER A 119 12.57 -12.00 -8.03
CA SER A 119 13.43 -11.33 -7.06
C SER A 119 12.87 -11.49 -5.63
N LEU A 120 13.65 -11.06 -4.64
CA LEU A 120 13.19 -11.06 -3.25
C LEU A 120 11.92 -10.19 -3.05
N PRO A 121 11.85 -8.93 -3.53
CA PRO A 121 10.62 -8.14 -3.40
C PRO A 121 9.41 -8.77 -4.09
N ASP A 122 9.60 -9.55 -5.16
CA ASP A 122 8.48 -10.24 -5.83
C ASP A 122 7.95 -11.38 -4.97
N ALA A 123 8.83 -12.15 -4.32
CA ALA A 123 8.41 -13.17 -3.36
C ALA A 123 7.67 -12.56 -2.16
N GLN A 124 8.16 -11.43 -1.63
CA GLN A 124 7.48 -10.69 -0.55
C GLN A 124 6.12 -10.18 -1.02
N ALA A 125 6.03 -9.68 -2.25
CA ALA A 125 4.78 -9.20 -2.83
C ALA A 125 3.76 -10.31 -3.00
N ILE A 126 4.16 -11.52 -3.45
CA ILE A 126 3.27 -12.68 -3.56
C ILE A 126 2.66 -13.03 -2.20
N CYS A 127 3.45 -13.01 -1.12
CA CYS A 127 2.92 -13.21 0.24
C CYS A 127 1.89 -12.16 0.62
N LEU A 128 2.12 -10.89 0.26
CA LEU A 128 1.19 -9.79 0.54
C LEU A 128 -0.05 -9.80 -0.34
N ILE A 129 0.05 -10.24 -1.60
CA ILE A 129 -1.09 -10.48 -2.49
C ILE A 129 -2.00 -11.55 -1.88
N TYR A 130 -1.41 -12.66 -1.42
CA TYR A 130 -2.17 -13.70 -0.72
C TYR A 130 -2.87 -13.14 0.52
N ALA A 131 -2.16 -12.37 1.34
CA ALA A 131 -2.74 -11.76 2.53
C ALA A 131 -3.86 -10.76 2.20
N ALA A 132 -3.71 -9.97 1.13
CA ALA A 132 -4.75 -9.04 0.66
C ALA A 132 -6.00 -9.80 0.18
N VAL A 133 -5.84 -10.91 -0.55
CA VAL A 133 -6.95 -11.77 -0.97
C VAL A 133 -7.67 -12.37 0.23
N ALA A 134 -6.93 -12.86 1.23
CA ALA A 134 -7.53 -13.38 2.46
C ALA A 134 -8.30 -12.30 3.24
N ALA A 135 -7.75 -11.09 3.34
CA ALA A 135 -8.42 -9.96 3.98
C ALA A 135 -9.70 -9.54 3.23
N ARG A 136 -9.65 -9.49 1.89
CA ARG A 136 -10.83 -9.25 1.05
C ARG A 136 -11.95 -10.26 1.33
N ASP A 137 -11.61 -11.54 1.42
CA ASP A 137 -12.61 -12.59 1.68
C ASP A 137 -13.18 -12.48 3.11
N GLN A 138 -12.39 -11.99 4.07
CA GLN A 138 -12.86 -11.63 5.42
C GLN A 138 -13.80 -10.42 5.43
N VAL A 139 -13.52 -9.39 4.62
CA VAL A 139 -14.43 -8.24 4.43
C VAL A 139 -15.75 -8.71 3.82
N ARG A 140 -15.70 -9.52 2.77
CA ARG A 140 -16.89 -10.05 2.09
C ARG A 140 -17.74 -10.96 2.97
N SER A 141 -17.13 -11.65 3.93
CA SER A 141 -17.83 -12.48 4.93
C SER A 141 -18.29 -11.69 6.16
N GLY A 142 -17.95 -10.39 6.26
CA GLY A 142 -18.30 -9.52 7.39
C GLY A 142 -17.45 -9.74 8.65
N VAL A 143 -16.36 -10.51 8.57
CA VAL A 143 -15.42 -10.70 9.68
C VAL A 143 -14.63 -9.43 9.95
N ILE A 144 -14.19 -8.74 8.89
CA ILE A 144 -13.69 -7.36 8.97
C ILE A 144 -14.87 -6.45 8.63
N SER A 145 -15.16 -5.49 9.52
CA SER A 145 -16.20 -4.49 9.31
C SER A 145 -15.59 -3.10 9.29
N HIS A 146 -16.12 -2.26 8.40
CA HIS A 146 -15.80 -0.84 8.39
C HIS A 146 -16.63 -0.15 9.47
N ALA A 147 -16.00 0.67 10.31
CA ALA A 147 -16.70 1.49 11.27
C ALA A 147 -17.39 2.65 10.52
N ASP A 148 -18.68 2.84 10.77
CA ASP A 148 -19.37 4.10 10.46
C ASP A 148 -18.82 5.15 11.44
N GLU A 149 -17.97 6.06 10.97
CA GLU A 149 -17.62 7.25 11.76
C GLU A 149 -18.74 8.30 11.58
N PRO A 150 -19.29 8.88 12.67
CA PRO A 150 -20.39 9.84 12.63
C PRO A 150 -20.01 11.21 12.03
#